data_AF-A0A524I466-F1
#
_entry.id   AF-A0A524I466-F1
#
_cell.length_a   1.000
_cell.length_b   1.000
_cell.length_c   1.000
_cell.angle_alpha   90.00
_cell.angle_beta   90.00
_cell.angle_gamma   90.00
#
_symmetry.space_group_name_H-M   'P 1'
#
loop_
_entity.id
_entity.type
_entity.pdbx_description
1 polymer ?
#
loop_
_entity_poly.entity_id
_entity_poly.type
_entity_poly.pdbx_seq_one_letter_code
_entity_poly.pdbx_strand_id
1 'polypeptide(L)'
;MARLVIAILLSAERGPVLDNPVSDEVMMFINIMFFVLGILGLLTAFGLWTEKRWGYLGTIALSLVTIAFDVWAVLAVQSSAAFGIVFPVVFIVYLALIRHDLARGEGQ
;
A
#
# COMPACT_ATOMS: atom_id res chain seq x y z
N MET A 1 20.91 25.21 3.86
CA MET A 1 20.21 25.52 5.13
C MET A 1 18.68 25.49 4.98
N ALA A 2 18.06 26.14 3.98
CA ALA A 2 16.59 26.20 3.84
C ALA A 2 15.88 24.82 3.76
N ARG A 3 16.46 23.83 3.07
CA ARG A 3 15.86 22.47 2.96
C ARG A 3 15.78 21.72 4.30
N LEU A 4 16.74 21.98 5.19
CA LEU A 4 16.81 21.34 6.51
C LEU A 4 15.78 21.98 7.45
N VAL A 5 15.59 23.29 7.36
CA VAL A 5 14.53 24.02 8.09
C VAL A 5 13.14 23.59 7.63
N ILE A 6 12.92 23.42 6.32
CA ILE A 6 11.65 22.91 5.78
C ILE A 6 11.39 21.48 6.26
N ALA A 7 12.39 20.60 6.24
CA ALA A 7 12.26 19.23 6.75
C ALA A 7 11.96 19.19 8.26
N ILE A 8 12.60 20.06 9.04
CA ILE A 8 12.35 20.18 10.49
C ILE A 8 10.94 20.74 10.76
N LEU A 9 10.51 21.76 10.02
CA LEU A 9 9.17 22.33 10.15
C LEU A 9 8.08 21.33 9.75
N LEU A 10 8.28 20.56 8.69
CA LEU A 10 7.38 19.48 8.28
C LEU A 10 7.36 18.32 9.30
N SER A 11 8.49 18.02 9.94
CA SER A 11 8.54 17.03 11.04
C SER A 11 7.95 17.54 12.35
N ALA A 12 7.78 18.86 12.49
CA ALA A 12 7.19 19.52 13.65
C ALA A 12 5.68 19.77 13.49
N GLU A 13 5.12 19.54 12.30
CA GLU A 13 3.68 19.34 12.20
C GLU A 13 3.33 18.09 13.02
N ARG A 14 2.43 18.27 14.00
CA ARG A 14 1.82 17.16 14.74
C ARG A 14 1.49 16.08 13.73
N GLY A 15 2.02 14.87 13.97
CA GLY A 15 1.79 13.70 13.13
C GLY A 15 0.32 13.54 12.74
N PRO A 16 0.03 12.76 11.69
CA PRO A 16 -1.23 12.80 10.92
C PRO A 16 -2.41 13.08 11.84
N VAL A 17 -2.97 14.29 11.71
CA VAL A 17 -4.11 14.73 12.52
C VAL A 17 -5.29 13.85 12.10
N LEU A 18 -5.54 12.81 12.87
CA LEU A 18 -6.70 11.96 12.70
C LEU A 18 -7.93 12.83 12.95
N ASP A 19 -8.89 12.81 12.02
CA ASP A 19 -10.14 13.58 12.15
C ASP A 19 -10.96 13.14 13.38
N ASN A 20 -10.70 11.94 13.90
CA ASN A 20 -11.30 11.37 15.10
C ASN A 20 -10.19 11.00 16.10
N PRO A 21 -10.32 11.29 17.41
CA PRO A 21 -9.43 10.71 18.41
C PRO A 21 -9.50 9.18 18.36
N VAL A 22 -8.43 8.57 17.88
CA VAL A 22 -8.27 7.12 17.79
C VAL A 22 -7.58 6.63 19.05
N SER A 23 -8.03 5.49 19.60
CA SER A 23 -7.42 4.92 20.79
C SER A 23 -6.00 4.43 20.49
N ASP A 24 -5.15 4.39 21.53
CA ASP A 24 -3.75 3.95 21.40
C ASP A 24 -3.65 2.52 20.84
N GLU A 25 -4.62 1.66 21.16
CA GLU A 25 -4.69 0.29 20.65
C GLU A 25 -4.92 0.25 19.14
N VAL A 26 -5.80 1.11 18.61
CA VAL A 26 -6.07 1.18 17.17
C VAL A 26 -4.89 1.80 16.43
N MET A 27 -4.22 2.81 17.00
CA MET A 27 -3.00 3.38 16.42
C MET A 27 -1.87 2.33 16.36
N MET A 28 -1.69 1.56 17.44
CA MET A 28 -0.73 0.45 17.45
C MET A 28 -1.07 -0.62 16.41
N PHE A 29 -2.35 -0.98 16.30
CA PHE A 29 -2.83 -1.93 15.28
C PHE A 29 -2.51 -1.44 13.85
N ILE A 30 -2.81 -0.17 13.54
CA ILE A 30 -2.51 0.44 12.23
C ILE A 30 -1.01 0.37 11.94
N ASN A 31 -0.17 0.74 12.90
CA ASN A 31 1.28 0.71 12.72
C ASN A 31 1.82 -0.70 12.47
N ILE A 32 1.35 -1.70 13.23
CA ILE A 32 1.73 -3.10 13.03
C ILE A 32 1.31 -3.56 11.63
N MET A 33 0.10 -3.23 11.20
CA MET A 33 -0.38 -3.57 9.86
C MET A 33 0.46 -2.93 8.77
N PHE A 34 0.84 -1.66 8.89
CA PHE A 34 1.75 -1.05 7.91
C PHE A 34 3.11 -1.73 7.84
N PHE A 35 3.70 -2.13 8.98
CA PHE A 35 4.95 -2.90 8.97
C PHE A 35 4.79 -4.27 8.30
N VAL A 36 3.73 -5.00 8.63
CA VAL A 36 3.45 -6.33 8.06
C VAL A 36 3.23 -6.23 6.55
N LEU A 37 2.36 -5.31 6.12
CA LEU A 37 2.06 -5.09 4.70
C LEU A 37 3.30 -4.59 3.94
N GLY A 38 4.10 -3.72 4.54
CA GLY A 38 5.36 -3.24 3.95
C GLY A 38 6.38 -4.35 3.75
N ILE A 39 6.61 -5.20 4.76
CA ILE A 39 7.51 -6.36 4.65
C ILE A 39 7.02 -7.34 3.59
N LEU A 40 5.73 -7.68 3.61
CA LEU A 40 5.14 -8.55 2.60
C LEU A 40 5.27 -7.94 1.20
N GLY A 41 5.11 -6.62 1.07
CA GLY A 41 5.27 -5.90 -0.18
C GLY A 41 6.67 -6.03 -0.76
N LEU A 42 7.69 -5.91 0.08
CA LEU A 42 9.08 -6.14 -0.34
C LEU A 42 9.31 -7.59 -0.78
N LEU A 43 8.75 -8.56 -0.05
CA LEU A 43 8.87 -9.98 -0.39
C LEU A 43 8.18 -10.30 -1.73
N THR A 44 6.96 -9.82 -1.94
CA THR A 44 6.22 -10.07 -3.19
C THR A 44 6.84 -9.32 -4.36
N ALA A 45 7.36 -8.11 -4.13
CA ALA A 45 8.13 -7.37 -5.14
C ALA A 45 9.41 -8.12 -5.54
N PHE A 46 10.15 -8.70 -4.60
CA PHE A 46 11.29 -9.56 -4.90
C PHE A 46 10.88 -10.80 -5.70
N GLY A 47 9.76 -11.43 -5.33
CA GLY A 47 9.18 -12.53 -6.10
C GLY A 47 8.83 -12.12 -7.55
N LEU A 48 8.30 -10.91 -7.73
CA LEU A 48 7.95 -10.35 -9.03
C LEU A 48 9.20 -10.06 -9.86
N TRP A 49 10.23 -9.47 -9.24
CA TRP A 49 11.54 -9.20 -9.84
C TRP A 49 12.26 -10.46 -10.31
N THR A 50 12.07 -11.58 -9.60
CA THR A 50 12.63 -12.88 -9.96
C THR A 50 11.70 -13.71 -10.87
N GLU A 51 10.68 -13.06 -11.45
CA GLU A 51 9.70 -13.63 -12.37
C GLU A 51 8.99 -14.88 -11.81
N LYS A 52 8.89 -14.98 -10.48
CA LYS A 52 8.25 -16.11 -9.84
C LYS A 52 6.75 -15.93 -9.80
N ARG A 53 6.02 -17.01 -10.10
CA ARG A 53 4.55 -17.05 -10.01
C ARG A 53 4.01 -16.64 -8.64
N TRP A 54 4.73 -16.97 -7.56
CA TRP A 54 4.34 -16.56 -6.20
C TRP A 54 4.48 -15.06 -5.98
N GLY A 55 5.39 -14.38 -6.67
CA GLY A 55 5.52 -12.92 -6.65
C GLY A 55 4.33 -12.24 -7.32
N TYR A 56 3.89 -12.75 -8.47
CA TYR A 56 2.70 -12.24 -9.17
C TYR A 56 1.43 -12.42 -8.33
N LEU A 57 1.14 -13.66 -7.92
CA LEU A 57 -0.07 -13.96 -7.14
C LEU A 57 -0.02 -13.30 -5.76
N GLY A 58 1.15 -13.29 -5.13
CA GLY A 58 1.36 -12.63 -3.84
C GLY A 58 1.15 -11.13 -3.91
N THR A 59 1.63 -10.47 -4.97
CA THR A 59 1.42 -9.03 -5.17
C THR A 59 -0.07 -8.69 -5.35
N ILE A 60 -0.81 -9.49 -6.11
CA ILE A 60 -2.27 -9.31 -6.26
C ILE A 60 -2.97 -9.49 -4.91
N ALA A 61 -2.70 -10.60 -4.22
CA ALA A 61 -3.32 -10.89 -2.93
C ALA A 61 -3.01 -9.82 -1.89
N LEU A 62 -1.74 -9.40 -1.79
CA LEU A 62 -1.31 -8.34 -0.89
C LEU A 62 -2.01 -7.02 -1.22
N SER A 63 -2.07 -6.67 -2.50
CA SER A 63 -2.73 -5.43 -2.95
C SER A 63 -4.23 -5.43 -2.58
N LEU A 64 -4.92 -6.57 -2.71
CA LEU A 64 -6.32 -6.71 -2.26
C LEU A 64 -6.46 -6.52 -0.75
N VAL A 65 -5.54 -7.10 0.04
CA VAL A 65 -5.53 -6.92 1.50
C VAL A 65 -5.27 -5.47 1.88
N THR A 66 -4.32 -4.80 1.23
CA THR A 66 -4.04 -3.37 1.43
C THR A 66 -5.28 -2.53 1.14
N ILE A 67 -5.96 -2.78 0.02
CA ILE A 67 -7.21 -2.07 -0.33
C ILE A 67 -8.28 -2.29 0.76
N ALA A 68 -8.48 -3.53 1.21
CA ALA A 68 -9.47 -3.82 2.24
C ALA A 68 -9.16 -3.12 3.56
N PHE A 69 -7.87 -3.10 3.94
CA PHE A 69 -7.40 -2.38 5.13
C PHE A 69 -7.62 -0.87 5.01
N ASP A 70 -7.26 -0.27 3.88
CA ASP A 70 -7.43 1.17 3.66
C ASP A 70 -8.90 1.57 3.56
N VAL A 71 -9.77 0.74 2.97
CA VAL A 71 -11.22 0.95 2.99
C VAL A 71 -11.76 0.96 4.42
N TRP A 72 -11.33 0.00 5.25
CA TRP A 72 -11.69 0.01 6.66
C TRP A 72 -11.18 1.27 7.37
N ALA A 73 -9.94 1.68 7.11
CA ALA A 73 -9.35 2.88 7.70
C ALA A 73 -10.07 4.17 7.26
N VAL A 74 -10.53 4.24 6.01
CA VAL A 74 -11.38 5.36 5.53
C VAL A 74 -12.66 5.47 6.33
N LEU A 75 -13.29 4.33 6.63
CA LEU A 75 -14.59 4.29 7.33
C LEU A 75 -14.46 4.48 8.85
N ALA A 76 -13.36 4.01 9.45
CA ALA A 76 -13.22 3.94 10.91
C ALA A 76 -12.23 4.95 11.51
N VAL A 77 -11.29 5.48 10.71
CA VAL A 77 -10.13 6.23 11.20
C VAL A 77 -10.07 7.62 10.60
N GLN A 78 -9.83 7.71 9.29
CA GLN A 78 -9.65 9.00 8.59
C GLN A 78 -9.85 8.84 7.08
N SER A 79 -10.48 9.85 6.47
CA SER A 79 -10.73 9.89 5.03
C SER A 79 -9.45 9.86 4.17
N SER A 80 -8.34 10.39 4.70
CA SER A 80 -7.04 10.43 4.03
C SER A 80 -6.44 9.04 3.75
N ALA A 81 -6.91 7.98 4.43
CA ALA A 81 -6.53 6.61 4.12
C ALA A 81 -6.89 6.18 2.68
N ALA A 82 -7.81 6.90 2.02
CA ALA A 82 -8.17 6.64 0.62
C ALA A 82 -6.98 6.73 -0.35
N PHE A 83 -5.93 7.50 -0.02
CA PHE A 83 -4.70 7.54 -0.82
C PHE A 83 -3.97 6.19 -0.86
N GLY A 84 -4.10 5.38 0.21
CA GLY A 84 -3.53 4.04 0.27
C GLY A 84 -4.14 3.06 -0.74
N ILE A 85 -5.37 3.32 -1.20
CA ILE A 85 -6.11 2.46 -2.16
C ILE A 85 -5.59 2.62 -3.59
N VAL A 86 -5.18 3.83 -3.98
CA VAL A 86 -4.91 4.18 -5.38
C VAL A 86 -3.77 3.36 -5.97
N PHE A 87 -2.64 3.27 -5.27
CA PHE A 87 -1.46 2.57 -5.77
C PHE A 87 -1.69 1.05 -5.94
N PRO A 88 -2.22 0.31 -4.94
CA PRO A 88 -2.57 -1.10 -5.08
C PRO A 88 -3.53 -1.38 -6.23
N VAL A 89 -4.54 -0.53 -6.45
CA VAL A 89 -5.49 -0.69 -7.57
C VAL A 89 -4.76 -0.57 -8.91
N VAL A 90 -3.95 0.47 -9.08
CA VAL A 90 -3.14 0.66 -10.29
C VAL A 90 -2.22 -0.54 -10.52
N PHE A 91 -1.61 -1.06 -9.46
CA PHE A 91 -0.71 -2.20 -9.53
C PHE A 91 -1.41 -3.49 -9.98
N ILE A 92 -2.61 -3.78 -9.43
CA ILE A 92 -3.43 -4.91 -9.87
C ILE A 92 -3.82 -4.75 -11.34
N VAL A 93 -4.29 -3.57 -11.75
CA VAL A 93 -4.67 -3.31 -13.15
C VAL A 93 -3.49 -3.52 -14.08
N TYR A 94 -2.31 -2.98 -13.74
CA TYR A 94 -1.09 -3.16 -14.52
C TYR A 94 -0.71 -4.64 -14.69
N LEU A 95 -0.75 -5.41 -13.59
CA LEU A 95 -0.46 -6.85 -13.61
C LEU A 95 -1.52 -7.66 -14.40
N ALA A 96 -2.77 -7.22 -14.40
CA ALA A 96 -3.83 -7.84 -15.19
C ALA A 96 -3.63 -7.57 -16.69
N LEU A 97 -3.22 -6.36 -17.06
CA LEU A 97 -2.94 -5.97 -18.46
C LEU A 97 -1.77 -6.76 -19.03
N ILE A 98 -0.63 -6.83 -18.34
CA ILE A 98 0.55 -7.60 -18.81
C ILE A 98 0.21 -9.07 -19.02
N ARG A 99 -0.55 -9.67 -18.09
CA ARG A 99 -0.99 -11.06 -18.23
C ARG A 99 -1.86 -11.26 -19.47
N HIS A 100 -2.73 -10.29 -19.76
CA HIS A 100 -3.57 -10.32 -20.95
C HIS A 100 -2.75 -10.23 -22.24
N ASP A 101 -1.72 -9.39 -22.27
CA ASP A 101 -0.86 -9.22 -23.44
C ASP A 101 0.00 -10.47 -23.70
N LEU A 102 0.54 -11.10 -22.65
CA LEU A 102 1.23 -12.39 -22.76
C LEU A 102 0.32 -13.48 -23.32
N ALA A 103 -0.91 -13.60 -22.80
CA ALA A 103 -1.87 -14.60 -23.27
C ALA A 103 -2.35 -14.36 -24.73
N ARG A 104 -2.29 -13.11 -25.22
CA ARG A 104 -2.63 -12.77 -26.62
C ARG A 104 -1.47 -13.01 -27.59
N GLY A 105 -0.22 -12.87 -27.12
CA GLY A 105 0.98 -13.10 -27.94
C GLY A 105 1.27 -14.56 -28.25
N GLU A 106 0.85 -15.50 -27.40
CA GLU A 106 1.01 -16.95 -27.60
C GLU A 106 -0.05 -17.58 -28.53
N GLY A 107 -1.04 -16.79 -28.99
CA GLY A 107 -2.12 -17.23 -29.87
C GLY A 107 -1.95 -16.88 -31.36
N GLN A 108 -0.78 -16.37 -31.76
CA GLN A 108 -0.38 -16.10 -33.15
C GLN A 108 0.78 -17.00 -33.55
#